data_AF-C0QP97-F1
#
_entry.id   AF-C0QP97-F1
#
_cell.length_a   1.000
_cell.length_b   1.000
_cell.length_c   1.000
_cell.angle_alpha   90.00
_cell.angle_beta   90.00
_cell.angle_gamma   90.00
#
_symmetry.space_group_name_H-M   'P 1'
#
loop_
_entity.id
_entity.type
_entity.pdbx_description
1 polymer ?
#
loop_
_entity_poly.entity_id
_entity_poly.type
_entity_poly.pdbx_seq_one_letter_code
_entity_poly.pdbx_strand_id
1 'polypeptide(L)'
;MKKIDDLQVFVKDVVSKEYPSFKDGCVMVYQLGKDHLLLELFDKNENKAGEIILNLKSEKLYKDGRGYRVKIEGTPKGMIRYYLQEGNRKLEGKAEGLHPCLTF
;
A
#
# COMPACT_ATOMS: atom_id res chain seq x y z
N MET A 1 4.74 -17.46 -0.73
CA MET A 1 4.59 -16.03 -1.07
C MET A 1 4.17 -15.99 -2.52
N LYS A 2 3.03 -15.37 -2.86
CA LYS A 2 2.63 -15.26 -4.26
C LYS A 2 3.77 -14.58 -5.03
N LYS A 3 4.20 -15.19 -6.14
CA LYS A 3 5.23 -14.61 -6.97
C LYS A 3 4.57 -13.50 -7.78
N ILE A 4 4.90 -12.25 -7.47
CA ILE A 4 4.50 -11.10 -8.26
C ILE A 4 5.58 -10.94 -9.32
N ASP A 5 5.26 -11.34 -10.56
CA ASP A 5 6.23 -11.29 -11.66
C ASP A 5 6.43 -9.84 -12.16
N ASP A 6 5.36 -9.03 -12.14
CA ASP A 6 5.41 -7.58 -12.40
C ASP A 6 4.58 -6.84 -11.33
N LEU A 7 5.28 -6.10 -10.47
CA LEU A 7 4.66 -5.35 -9.38
C LEU A 7 3.80 -4.19 -9.87
N GLN A 8 4.19 -3.53 -10.96
CA GLN A 8 3.45 -2.39 -11.47
C GLN A 8 2.12 -2.82 -12.07
N VAL A 9 2.13 -3.87 -12.90
CA VAL A 9 0.90 -4.45 -13.47
C VAL A 9 -0.02 -4.94 -12.35
N PHE A 10 0.52 -5.66 -11.37
CA PHE A 10 -0.25 -6.15 -10.23
C PHE A 10 -0.91 -5.01 -9.44
N VAL A 11 -0.17 -3.95 -9.12
CA VAL A 11 -0.70 -2.80 -8.39
C VAL A 11 -1.77 -2.08 -9.23
N LYS A 12 -1.56 -1.93 -10.54
CA LYS A 12 -2.56 -1.36 -11.46
C LYS A 12 -3.86 -2.13 -11.47
N ASP A 13 -3.80 -3.44 -11.61
CA ASP A 13 -4.99 -4.29 -11.60
C ASP A 13 -5.76 -4.19 -10.28
N VAL A 14 -5.04 -4.23 -9.15
CA VAL A 14 -5.65 -4.11 -7.82
C VAL A 14 -6.32 -2.75 -7.64
N VAL A 15 -5.63 -1.66 -7.95
CA VAL A 15 -6.17 -0.30 -7.78
C VAL A 15 -7.33 -0.05 -8.74
N SER A 16 -7.25 -0.46 -10.00
CA SER A 16 -8.36 -0.30 -10.95
C SER A 16 -9.61 -1.09 -10.54
N LYS A 17 -9.44 -2.26 -9.91
CA LYS A 17 -10.56 -3.04 -9.37
C LYS A 17 -11.19 -2.39 -8.13
N GLU A 18 -10.35 -1.88 -7.24
CA GLU A 18 -10.77 -1.40 -5.93
C GLU A 18 -11.20 0.08 -5.94
N TYR A 19 -10.59 0.91 -6.78
CA TYR A 19 -10.90 2.33 -6.98
C TYR A 19 -11.10 2.60 -8.49
N PRO A 20 -12.21 2.13 -9.11
CA PRO A 20 -12.42 2.24 -10.56
C PRO A 20 -12.54 3.68 -11.08
N SER A 21 -12.81 4.64 -10.18
CA SER A 21 -12.84 6.07 -10.49
C SER A 21 -11.48 6.76 -10.37
N PHE A 22 -10.47 6.08 -9.82
CA PHE A 22 -9.13 6.64 -9.69
C PHE A 22 -8.47 6.66 -11.07
N LYS A 23 -8.36 7.88 -11.62
CA LYS A 23 -7.79 8.19 -12.93
C LYS A 23 -7.00 9.47 -12.77
N ASP A 24 -5.81 9.54 -13.35
CA ASP A 24 -4.90 10.68 -13.27
C ASP A 24 -4.41 10.92 -11.82
N GLY A 25 -3.58 10.00 -11.34
CA GLY A 25 -3.05 10.05 -9.98
C GLY A 25 -1.76 9.26 -9.78
N CYS A 26 -1.31 9.23 -8.53
CA CYS A 26 -0.08 8.61 -8.11
C CYS A 26 -0.34 7.57 -7.02
N VAL A 27 0.26 6.38 -7.16
CA VAL A 27 0.21 5.35 -6.12
C VAL A 27 1.60 5.14 -5.54
N MET A 28 1.76 5.41 -4.25
CA MET A 28 2.97 5.07 -3.51
C MET A 28 2.86 3.62 -3.02
N VAL A 29 3.90 2.82 -3.26
CA VAL A 29 3.92 1.40 -2.92
C VAL A 29 5.01 1.14 -1.89
N TYR A 30 4.64 0.60 -0.74
CA TYR A 30 5.55 0.22 0.33
C TYR A 30 5.44 -1.26 0.63
N GLN A 31 6.58 -1.90 0.91
CA GLN A 31 6.60 -3.27 1.42
C GLN A 31 6.70 -3.28 2.94
N LEU A 32 5.62 -3.69 3.61
CA LEU A 32 5.58 -3.78 5.07
C LEU A 32 5.98 -5.19 5.51
N GLY A 33 7.23 -5.36 5.93
CA GLY A 33 7.77 -6.67 6.29
C GLY A 33 7.87 -7.60 5.07
N LYS A 34 7.64 -8.90 5.26
CA LYS A 34 7.75 -9.89 4.15
C LYS A 34 6.44 -10.18 3.44
N ASP A 35 5.32 -9.91 4.11
CA ASP A 35 4.02 -10.44 3.72
C ASP A 35 3.00 -9.36 3.35
N HIS A 36 3.33 -8.07 3.47
CA HIS A 36 2.34 -6.99 3.25
C HIS A 36 2.82 -5.94 2.26
N LEU A 37 1.89 -5.46 1.43
CA LEU A 37 2.03 -4.25 0.65
C LEU A 37 1.07 -3.19 1.17
N LEU A 38 1.54 -1.96 1.26
CA LEU A 38 0.72 -0.78 1.48
C LEU A 38 0.73 0.05 0.19
N LEU A 39 -0.46 0.41 -0.28
CA LEU A 39 -0.69 1.28 -1.42
C LEU A 39 -1.37 2.55 -0.91
N GLU A 40 -0.69 3.69 -1.01
CA GLU A 40 -1.30 5.00 -0.74
C GLU A 40 -1.60 5.68 -2.08
N LEU A 41 -2.88 6.00 -2.30
CA LEU A 41 -3.36 6.59 -3.54
C LEU A 41 -3.49 8.10 -3.33
N PHE A 42 -2.91 8.87 -4.24
CA PHE A 42 -2.97 10.33 -4.27
C PHE A 42 -3.54 10.79 -5.61
N ASP A 43 -4.49 11.73 -5.59
CA ASP A 43 -5.01 12.33 -6.81
C ASP A 43 -3.97 13.24 -7.50
N LYS A 44 -4.29 13.77 -8.67
CA LYS A 44 -3.44 14.74 -9.40
C LYS A 44 -3.04 16.00 -8.62
N ASN A 45 -3.75 16.32 -7.53
CA ASN A 45 -3.49 17.47 -6.67
C ASN A 45 -2.76 17.05 -5.38
N GLU A 46 -2.22 15.82 -5.33
CA GLU A 46 -1.53 15.24 -4.18
C GLU A 46 -2.41 15.06 -2.92
N ASN A 47 -3.74 15.06 -3.08
CA ASN A 47 -4.64 14.72 -1.97
C ASN A 47 -4.77 13.20 -1.83
N LYS A 48 -4.77 12.70 -0.58
CA LYS A 48 -5.00 11.28 -0.31
C LYS A 48 -6.41 10.87 -0.79
N ALA A 49 -6.45 10.01 -1.80
CA ALA A 49 -7.66 9.51 -2.44
C ALA A 49 -8.07 8.12 -1.93
N GLY A 50 -7.14 7.37 -1.34
CA GLY A 50 -7.42 6.05 -0.79
C GLY A 50 -6.19 5.36 -0.19
N GLU A 51 -6.43 4.24 0.47
CA GLU A 51 -5.38 3.40 1.03
C GLU A 51 -5.76 1.92 0.94
N ILE A 52 -4.81 1.06 0.54
CA ILE A 52 -4.98 -0.39 0.50
C ILE A 52 -3.83 -1.06 1.25
N ILE A 53 -4.15 -2.07 2.06
CA ILE A 53 -3.18 -3.05 2.53
C ILE A 53 -3.50 -4.43 1.95
N LEU A 54 -2.52 -5.04 1.31
CA LEU A 54 -2.60 -6.43 0.85
C LEU A 54 -1.71 -7.33 1.70
N ASN A 55 -2.26 -8.44 2.16
CA ASN A 55 -1.52 -9.54 2.75
C ASN A 55 -1.18 -10.57 1.65
N LEU A 56 0.06 -10.57 1.16
CA LEU A 56 0.57 -11.43 0.08
C LEU A 56 0.57 -12.92 0.41
N LYS A 57 0.46 -13.28 1.70
CA LYS A 57 0.40 -14.67 2.14
C LYS A 57 -1.02 -15.23 2.15
N SER A 58 -2.00 -14.43 2.55
CA SER A 58 -3.41 -14.84 2.65
C SER A 58 -4.30 -14.30 1.54
N GLU A 59 -3.75 -13.46 0.65
CA GLU A 59 -4.46 -12.74 -0.41
C GLU A 59 -5.60 -11.84 0.09
N LYS A 60 -5.61 -11.53 1.40
CA LYS A 60 -6.58 -10.60 1.97
C LYS A 60 -6.22 -9.17 1.59
N LEU A 61 -7.26 -8.43 1.24
CA LEU A 61 -7.19 -7.02 0.91
C LEU A 61 -8.02 -6.23 1.91
N TYR A 62 -7.43 -5.15 2.41
CA TYR A 62 -8.06 -4.23 3.34
C TYR A 62 -7.97 -2.81 2.79
N LYS A 63 -9.00 -1.99 3.04
CA LYS A 63 -9.11 -0.64 2.47
C LYS A 63 -9.51 0.36 3.52
N ASP A 64 -8.95 1.56 3.43
CA ASP A 64 -9.34 2.74 4.19
C ASP A 64 -9.50 2.45 5.71
N GLY A 65 -8.55 1.72 6.27
CA GLY A 65 -8.52 1.34 7.70
C GLY A 65 -9.55 0.28 8.13
N ARG A 66 -10.30 -0.34 7.21
CA ARG A 66 -11.23 -1.42 7.57
C ARG A 66 -10.50 -2.73 7.78
N GLY A 67 -10.50 -3.24 9.01
CA GLY A 67 -9.88 -4.53 9.37
C GLY A 67 -8.39 -4.46 9.68
N TYR A 68 -7.81 -3.26 9.66
CA TYR A 68 -6.45 -2.99 10.09
C TYR A 68 -6.30 -1.60 10.73
N ARG A 69 -5.17 -1.36 11.39
CA ARG A 69 -4.70 -0.01 11.71
C ARG A 69 -3.27 0.12 11.21
N VAL A 70 -2.99 1.15 10.44
CA VAL A 70 -1.63 1.51 10.05
C VAL A 70 -1.33 2.91 10.58
N LYS A 71 -0.20 3.05 11.27
CA LYS A 71 0.39 4.37 11.55
C LYS A 71 1.67 4.47 10.74
N ILE A 72 1.77 5.53 9.93
CA ILE A 72 2.92 5.83 9.10
C ILE A 72 3.57 7.08 9.66
N GLU A 73 4.85 6.99 9.97
CA GLU A 73 5.68 8.15 10.31
C GLU A 73 6.71 8.32 9.20
N GLY A 74 6.70 9.50 8.56
CA GLY A 74 7.70 9.85 7.57
C GLY A 74 9.09 9.87 8.21
N THR A 75 10.05 9.23 7.57
CA THR A 75 11.45 9.27 7.99
C THR A 75 12.31 9.81 6.85
N PRO A 76 13.52 10.32 7.13
CA PRO A 76 14.40 10.85 6.10
C PRO A 76 14.64 9.83 4.97
N LYS A 77 14.76 10.31 3.73
CA LYS A 77 15.12 9.53 2.52
C LYS A 77 14.04 8.57 1.97
N GLY A 78 12.75 8.90 2.10
CA GLY A 78 11.68 8.10 1.47
C GLY A 78 11.38 6.77 2.18
N MET A 79 11.86 6.64 3.42
CA MET A 79 11.50 5.55 4.31
C MET A 79 10.28 5.92 5.16
N ILE A 80 9.49 4.92 5.51
CA ILE A 80 8.42 5.03 6.50
C ILE A 80 8.69 4.12 7.68
N ARG A 81 8.31 4.57 8.89
CA ARG A 81 8.09 3.66 10.02
C ARG A 81 6.62 3.30 10.05
N TYR A 82 6.32 2.01 10.14
CA TYR A 82 4.95 1.52 10.15
C TYR A 82 4.62 0.75 11.42
N TYR A 83 3.38 0.91 11.88
CA TYR A 83 2.74 0.08 12.88
C TYR A 83 1.47 -0.51 12.28
N LEU A 84 1.47 -1.79 11.97
CA LEU A 84 0.34 -2.50 11.38
C LEU A 84 -0.31 -3.43 12.41
N GLN A 85 -1.59 -3.25 12.66
CA GLN A 85 -2.42 -4.22 13.38
C GLN A 85 -3.41 -4.85 12.40
N GLU A 86 -3.34 -6.17 12.23
CA GLU A 86 -4.24 -6.98 11.39
C GLU A 86 -4.92 -8.01 12.31
N GLY A 87 -6.13 -7.70 12.78
CA GLY A 87 -6.79 -8.46 13.85
C GLY A 87 -5.96 -8.49 15.15
N ASN A 88 -5.56 -9.69 15.58
CA ASN A 88 -4.71 -9.89 16.77
C ASN A 88 -3.20 -9.83 16.46
N ARG A 89 -2.80 -9.77 15.19
CA ARG A 89 -1.40 -9.69 14.79
C ARG A 89 -0.94 -8.24 14.79
N LYS A 90 0.22 -7.98 15.37
CA LYS A 90 0.89 -6.68 15.35
C LYS A 90 2.23 -6.82 14.67
N LEU A 91 2.52 -5.89 13.77
CA LEU A 91 3.76 -5.81 12.99
C LEU A 91 4.26 -4.38 13.10
N GLU A 92 5.53 -4.21 13.44
CA GLU A 92 6.21 -2.92 13.46
C GLU A 92 7.50 -3.05 12.67
N GLY A 93 7.85 -2.01 11.92
CA GLY A 93 9.10 -1.99 11.19
C GLY A 93 9.35 -0.69 10.45
N LYS A 94 10.40 -0.73 9.63
CA LYS A 94 10.68 0.29 8.62
C LYS A 94 10.42 -0.31 7.26
N ALA A 95 9.90 0.49 6.34
CA ALA A 95 9.71 0.13 4.95
C ALA A 95 10.30 1.21 4.05
N GLU A 96 10.98 0.78 3.01
CA GLU A 96 11.33 1.64 1.88
C GLU A 96 10.19 1.62 0.86
N GLY A 97 9.96 2.76 0.20
CA GLY A 97 9.06 2.81 -0.94
C GLY A 97 9.64 2.01 -2.10
N LEU A 98 8.90 1.01 -2.58
CA LEU A 98 9.24 0.25 -3.79
C LEU A 98 9.00 1.09 -5.04
N HIS A 99 7.91 1.87 -5.03
CA HIS A 99 7.61 2.86 -6.06
C HIS A 99 7.15 4.15 -5.37
N PRO A 100 7.92 5.25 -5.47
CA PRO A 100 7.55 6.52 -4.87
C PRO A 100 6.39 7.20 -5.60
N CYS A 101 6.18 6.86 -6.89
CA CYS A 101 5.00 7.25 -7.62
C CYS A 101 4.76 6.32 -8.82
N LEU A 102 3.73 5.47 -8.76
CA LEU A 102 3.21 4.74 -9.90
C LEU A 102 2.02 5.50 -10.50
N THR A 103 2.16 5.98 -11.73
CA THR A 103 1.15 6.84 -12.37
C THR A 103 -0.01 6.02 -12.95
N PHE A 104 -1.23 6.53 -12.74
CA PHE A 104 -2.50 6.00 -13.21
C PHE A 104 -3.23 6.99 -14.11
#